data_AF-A0A0F9AX61-F1
#
_entry.id   AF-A0A0F9AX61-F1
#
_cell.length_a   1.000
_cell.length_b   1.000
_cell.length_c   1.000
_cell.angle_alpha   90.00
_cell.angle_beta   90.00
_cell.angle_gamma   90.00
#
_symmetry.space_group_name_H-M   'P 1'
#
loop_
_entity.id
_entity.type
_entity.pdbx_description
1 polymer ?
#
loop_
_entity_poly.entity_id
_entity_poly.type
_entity_poly.pdbx_seq_one_letter_code
_entity_poly.pdbx_strand_id
1 'polypeptide(L)'
;MAIDVLNPGSPTGNLNYEDYQKKIQQTAAATRDIGETAVPSGARETVAGLSGVYQGVGETAISQYGQQAVTQQKQAEKAASALELQGGATIDYLQRLDKIR
;
A
#
# COMPACT_ATOMS: atom_id res chain seq x y z
N MET A 1 -13.55 -32.53 -5.35
CA MET A 1 -14.72 -31.68 -5.68
C MET A 1 -14.17 -30.45 -6.36
N ALA A 2 -14.44 -30.28 -7.65
CA ALA A 2 -14.02 -29.09 -8.39
C ALA A 2 -14.88 -27.91 -7.90
N ILE A 3 -14.23 -26.82 -7.48
CA ILE A 3 -14.94 -25.57 -7.19
C ILE A 3 -15.41 -25.05 -8.54
N ASP A 4 -16.72 -25.15 -8.79
CA ASP A 4 -17.34 -24.63 -10.00
C ASP A 4 -17.19 -23.11 -10.01
N VAL A 5 -16.24 -22.61 -10.79
CA VAL A 5 -15.91 -21.19 -10.90
C VAL A 5 -17.07 -20.40 -11.54
N LEU A 6 -18.00 -21.09 -12.22
CA LEU A 6 -19.19 -20.49 -12.84
C LEU A 6 -20.37 -20.38 -11.87
N ASN A 7 -20.29 -21.02 -10.71
CA ASN A 7 -21.29 -20.91 -9.66
C ASN A 7 -20.56 -20.79 -8.31
N PRO A 8 -19.93 -19.64 -8.01
CA PRO A 8 -19.20 -19.45 -6.77
C PRO A 8 -20.17 -19.71 -5.62
N GLY A 9 -19.92 -20.81 -4.89
CA GLY A 9 -20.72 -21.20 -3.74
C GLY A 9 -20.92 -19.98 -2.87
N SER A 10 -22.18 -19.58 -2.71
CA SER A 10 -22.48 -18.33 -2.02
C SER A 10 -21.84 -18.36 -0.64
N PRO A 11 -21.17 -17.29 -0.20
CA PRO A 11 -20.52 -17.27 1.09
C PRO A 11 -21.53 -17.65 2.17
N THR A 12 -21.31 -18.79 2.81
CA THR A 12 -22.15 -19.31 3.89
C THR A 12 -21.63 -18.75 5.20
N GLY A 13 -22.26 -17.67 5.66
CA GLY A 13 -22.00 -17.03 6.94
C GLY A 13 -22.64 -15.65 7.00
N ASN A 14 -22.96 -15.16 8.20
CA ASN A 14 -23.36 -13.77 8.41
C ASN A 14 -22.20 -12.86 8.00
N LEU A 15 -22.17 -12.47 6.71
CA LEU A 15 -21.18 -11.58 6.17
C LEU A 15 -21.38 -10.20 6.80
N ASN A 16 -20.51 -9.86 7.75
CA ASN A 16 -20.47 -8.52 8.30
C ASN A 16 -19.70 -7.61 7.32
N TYR A 17 -20.45 -6.92 6.46
CA TYR A 17 -19.93 -5.99 5.47
C TYR A 17 -19.12 -4.85 6.10
N GLU A 18 -19.55 -4.34 7.26
CA GLU A 18 -18.84 -3.27 7.97
C GLU A 18 -17.48 -3.75 8.48
N ASP A 19 -17.41 -4.95 9.05
CA ASP A 19 -16.14 -5.53 9.51
C ASP A 19 -15.17 -5.79 8.34
N TYR A 20 -15.70 -6.25 7.20
CA TYR A 20 -14.89 -6.46 6.00
C TYR A 20 -14.34 -5.14 5.45
N GLN A 21 -15.18 -4.11 5.34
CA GLN A 21 -14.77 -2.77 4.91
C GLN A 21 -13.71 -2.19 5.87
N LYS A 22 -13.92 -2.31 7.18
CA LYS A 22 -12.99 -1.84 8.19
C LYS A 22 -11.62 -2.53 8.10
N LYS A 23 -11.59 -3.85 7.88
CA LYS A 23 -10.34 -4.58 7.67
C LYS A 23 -9.60 -4.14 6.42
N ILE A 24 -10.31 -3.87 5.31
CA ILE A 24 -9.68 -3.35 4.10
C ILE A 24 -9.07 -1.97 4.35
N GLN A 25 -9.79 -1.06 5.02
CA GLN A 25 -9.27 0.26 5.37
C GLN A 25 -8.04 0.16 6.29
N GLN A 26 -8.07 -0.73 7.29
CA GLN A 26 -6.93 -0.99 8.17
C GLN A 26 -5.73 -1.54 7.40
N THR A 27 -5.97 -2.47 6.46
CA THR A 27 -4.91 -3.08 5.65
C THR A 27 -4.34 -2.06 4.67
N ALA A 28 -5.18 -1.22 4.05
CA ALA A 28 -4.75 -0.13 3.20
C ALA A 28 -3.93 0.92 3.97
N ALA A 29 -4.33 1.28 5.19
CA ALA A 29 -3.57 2.16 6.06
C ALA A 29 -2.20 1.57 6.43
N ALA A 30 -2.15 0.29 6.83
CA ALA A 30 -0.89 -0.41 7.09
C ALA A 30 -0.01 -0.54 5.85
N THR A 31 -0.62 -0.70 4.66
CA THR A 31 0.11 -0.76 3.39
C THR A 31 0.73 0.59 3.03
N ARG A 32 0.10 1.71 3.40
CA ARG A 32 0.66 3.07 3.25
C ARG A 32 1.79 3.36 4.23
N ASP A 33 1.79 2.69 5.37
CA ASP A 33 2.81 2.85 6.41
C ASP A 33 4.08 2.05 6.05
N ILE A 34 4.93 2.66 5.23
CA ILE A 34 6.24 2.11 4.84
C ILE A 34 7.37 2.49 5.81
N GLY A 35 7.05 3.09 6.96
CA GLY A 35 8.03 3.58 7.93
C GLY A 35 8.77 4.85 7.47
N GLU A 36 9.89 5.15 8.16
CA GLU A 36 10.68 6.35 7.87
C GLU A 36 11.47 6.19 6.57
N THR A 37 11.04 6.92 5.54
CA THR A 37 11.69 6.96 4.22
C THR A 37 12.42 8.27 3.96
N ALA A 38 12.46 9.16 4.95
CA ALA A 38 13.21 10.40 4.86
C ALA A 38 14.72 10.13 4.87
N VAL A 39 15.48 10.91 4.10
CA VAL A 39 16.94 10.93 4.24
C VAL A 39 17.25 11.40 5.67
N PRO A 40 18.03 10.64 6.47
CA PRO A 40 18.40 11.05 7.82
C PRO A 40 19.11 12.42 7.81
N SER A 41 18.73 13.30 8.73
CA SER A 41 19.33 14.64 8.85
C SER A 41 20.85 14.57 9.05
N GLY A 42 21.33 13.65 9.89
CA GLY A 42 22.77 13.44 10.12
C GLY A 42 23.55 13.00 8.86
N ALA A 43 22.90 12.33 7.91
CA ALA A 43 23.52 11.98 6.63
C ALA A 43 23.75 13.22 5.75
N ARG A 44 22.79 14.16 5.75
CA ARG A 44 22.93 15.44 5.03
C ARG A 44 24.03 16.30 5.63
N GLU A 45 24.08 16.39 6.96
CA GLU A 45 25.11 17.14 7.69
C GLU A 45 26.51 16.58 7.45
N THR A 46 26.64 15.24 7.46
CA THR A 46 27.92 14.57 7.18
C THR A 46 28.40 14.84 5.76
N VAL A 47 27.50 14.76 4.76
CA VAL A 47 27.85 15.05 3.37
C VAL A 47 28.20 16.53 3.17
N ALA A 48 27.50 17.45 3.83
CA ALA A 48 27.80 18.88 3.78
C ALA A 48 29.18 19.24 4.36
N GLY A 49 29.73 18.40 5.26
CA GLY A 49 31.09 18.52 5.79
C GLY A 49 32.18 17.95 4.89
N LEU A 50 31.84 17.26 3.81
CA LEU A 50 32.81 16.76 2.82
C LEU A 50 33.17 17.86 1.82
N SER A 51 34.33 17.73 1.18
CA SER A 51 34.82 18.70 0.18
C SER A 51 35.14 18.02 -1.16
N GLY A 52 34.91 18.75 -2.25
CA GLY A 52 35.28 18.33 -3.60
C GLY A 52 34.49 17.11 -4.10
N VAL A 53 35.18 16.14 -4.68
CA VAL A 53 34.54 14.97 -5.33
C VAL A 53 33.71 14.15 -4.33
N TYR A 54 34.15 14.03 -3.08
CA TYR A 54 33.44 13.26 -2.05
C TYR A 54 32.10 13.88 -1.64
N GLN A 55 32.00 15.21 -1.64
CA GLN A 55 30.74 15.92 -1.42
C GLN A 55 29.74 15.60 -2.54
N GLY A 56 30.16 15.71 -3.80
CA GLY A 56 29.29 15.43 -4.95
C GLY A 56 28.79 13.97 -4.99
N VAL A 57 29.65 13.02 -4.60
CA VAL A 57 29.24 11.60 -4.48
C VAL A 57 28.21 11.43 -3.35
N GLY A 58 28.42 12.06 -2.20
CA GLY A 58 27.49 12.02 -1.07
C GLY A 58 26.13 12.65 -1.40
N GLU A 59 26.12 13.80 -2.07
CA GLU A 59 24.89 14.49 -2.50
C GLU A 59 24.11 13.64 -3.51
N THR A 60 24.83 12.98 -4.43
CA THR A 60 24.23 12.05 -5.39
C THR A 60 23.60 10.85 -4.69
N ALA A 61 24.28 10.25 -3.71
CA ALA A 61 23.75 9.13 -2.94
C ALA A 61 22.47 9.53 -2.14
N ILE A 62 22.49 10.71 -1.51
CA ILE A 62 21.33 11.28 -0.82
C ILE A 62 20.15 11.48 -1.77
N SER A 63 20.43 12.04 -2.95
CA SER A 63 19.42 12.29 -3.98
C SER A 63 18.79 10.99 -4.49
N GLN A 64 19.61 9.97 -4.78
CA GLN A 64 19.14 8.65 -5.21
C GLN A 64 18.29 7.98 -4.13
N TYR A 65 18.72 8.04 -2.86
CA TYR A 65 17.92 7.51 -1.75
C TYR A 65 16.57 8.23 -1.65
N GLY A 66 16.55 9.57 -1.73
CA GLY A 66 15.31 10.35 -1.73
C GLY A 66 14.36 9.97 -2.87
N GLN A 67 14.88 9.70 -4.06
CA GLN A 67 14.07 9.23 -5.19
C GLN A 67 13.50 7.82 -4.97
N GLN A 68 14.29 6.92 -4.38
CA GLN A 68 13.83 5.57 -4.04
C GLN A 68 12.73 5.61 -2.96
N ALA A 69 12.90 6.45 -1.94
CA ALA A 69 11.89 6.69 -0.91
C ALA A 69 10.56 7.14 -1.51
N VAL A 70 10.57 8.17 -2.37
CA VAL A 70 9.38 8.66 -3.08
C VAL A 70 8.74 7.56 -3.94
N THR A 71 9.56 6.73 -4.59
CA THR A 71 9.06 5.63 -5.42
C THR A 71 8.35 4.57 -4.57
N GLN A 72 8.93 4.18 -3.43
CA GLN A 72 8.31 3.23 -2.51
C GLN A 72 6.99 3.79 -1.96
N GLN A 73 6.95 5.08 -1.60
CA GLN A 73 5.72 5.74 -1.16
C GLN A 73 4.61 5.67 -2.20
N LYS A 74 4.92 6.00 -3.47
CA LYS A 74 3.94 5.90 -4.56
C LYS A 74 3.46 4.47 -4.80
N GLN A 75 4.32 3.48 -4.67
CA GLN A 75 3.94 2.07 -4.82
C GLN A 75 3.03 1.61 -3.69
N ALA A 76 3.35 1.98 -2.44
CA ALA A 76 2.53 1.73 -1.27
C ALA A 76 1.14 2.38 -1.37
N GLU A 77 1.07 3.65 -1.78
CA GLU A 77 -0.19 4.36 -2.04
C GLU A 77 -1.02 3.68 -3.14
N LYS A 78 -0.37 3.24 -4.22
CA LYS A 78 -1.02 2.51 -5.31
C LYS A 78 -1.58 1.18 -4.83
N ALA A 79 -0.81 0.42 -4.06
CA ALA A 79 -1.23 -0.87 -3.51
C ALA A 79 -2.41 -0.70 -2.53
N ALA A 80 -2.34 0.28 -1.63
CA ALA A 80 -3.42 0.60 -0.70
C ALA A 80 -4.71 1.01 -1.42
N SER A 81 -4.61 1.86 -2.44
CA SER A 81 -5.76 2.27 -3.26
C SER A 81 -6.36 1.09 -4.03
N ALA A 82 -5.53 0.18 -4.54
CA ALA A 82 -6.01 -1.03 -5.20
C ALA A 82 -6.77 -1.95 -4.24
N LEU A 83 -6.29 -2.09 -3.00
CA LEU A 83 -6.98 -2.86 -1.94
C LEU A 83 -8.35 -2.25 -1.61
N GLU A 84 -8.43 -0.92 -1.49
CA GLU A 84 -9.70 -0.23 -1.24
C GLU A 84 -10.69 -0.39 -2.41
N LEU A 85 -10.22 -0.29 -3.65
CA LEU A 85 -11.05 -0.48 -4.85
C LEU A 85 -11.55 -1.92 -4.99
N GLN A 86 -10.65 -2.90 -4.85
CA GLN A 86 -11.02 -4.31 -4.94
C GLN A 86 -11.94 -4.71 -3.79
N GLY A 87 -11.67 -4.19 -2.60
CA GLY A 87 -12.52 -4.35 -1.43
C GLY A 87 -13.93 -3.81 -1.63
N GLY A 88 -14.05 -2.58 -2.14
CA GLY A 88 -15.33 -1.96 -2.49
C GLY A 88 -16.10 -2.75 -3.55
N ALA A 89 -15.44 -3.15 -4.64
CA ALA A 89 -16.05 -3.97 -5.69
C ALA A 89 -16.53 -5.34 -5.15
N THR A 90 -15.79 -5.92 -4.20
CA THR A 90 -16.19 -7.17 -3.54
C THR A 90 -17.42 -6.98 -2.67
N ILE A 91 -17.51 -5.89 -1.90
CA ILE A 91 -18.70 -5.54 -1.11
C ILE A 91 -19.91 -5.37 -2.03
N ASP A 92 -19.77 -4.59 -3.11
CA ASP A 92 -20.85 -4.35 -4.07
C ASP A 92 -21.36 -5.64 -4.70
N TYR A 93 -20.45 -6.56 -5.06
CA TYR A 93 -20.79 -7.86 -5.61
C TYR A 93 -21.57 -8.71 -4.61
N LEU A 94 -21.09 -8.79 -3.37
CA LEU A 94 -21.72 -9.57 -2.30
C LEU A 94 -23.11 -9.02 -1.93
N GLN A 95 -23.25 -7.69 -1.82
CA GLN A 95 -24.55 -7.05 -1.59
C GLN A 95 -25.55 -7.29 -2.72
N ARG A 96 -25.09 -7.39 -3.98
CA ARG A 96 -25.95 -7.76 -5.11
C ARG A 96 -26.40 -9.22 -5.04
N LEU A 97 -25.51 -10.13 -4.67
CA LEU A 97 -25.84 -11.55 -4.47
C LEU A 97 -26.87 -11.75 -3.35
N ASP A 98 -26.78 -10.98 -2.26
CA ASP A 98 -27.77 -11.04 -1.18
C ASP A 98 -29.16 -10.53 -1.61
N LYS A 99 -29.23 -9.54 -2.51
CA LYS A 99 -30.51 -8.98 -3.00
C LYS A 99 -31.27 -9.88 -3.97
N ILE A 100 -30.60 -10.82 -4.62
CA ILE A 100 -31.19 -11.76 -5.60
C ILE A 100 -31.51 -13.13 -4.99
N ARG A 101 -31.23 -13.31 -3.69
CA ARG A 101 -31.67 -14.45 -2.88
C ARG A 101 -33.00 -14.14 -2.21
#